data_AF-A0A543FG67-F1
#
_entry.id   AF-A0A543FG67-F1
#
_cell.length_a   1.000
_cell.length_b   1.000
_cell.length_c   1.000
_cell.angle_alpha   90.00
_cell.angle_beta   90.00
_cell.angle_gamma   90.00
#
_symmetry.space_group_name_H-M   'P 1'
#
loop_
_entity.id
_entity.type
_entity.pdbx_description
1 polymer ?
#
loop_
_entity_poly.entity_id
_entity_poly.type
_entity_poly.pdbx_seq_one_letter_code
_entity_poly.pdbx_strand_id
1 'polypeptide(L)'
;MVEAMPAWAPHFPQFDLVFGYSDLGHTFLVNSQSGECAVLHPYRAAAKGYGAFADPAEFADRVLREQGFADYVLRTEHVARIRELLGPLAPEQVYIATPYPFLGGSEAPETYDTGELWTFLELVAQAQQL
;
A
#
# COMPACT_ATOMS: atom_id res chain seq x y z
N MET A 1 -4.20 12.55 5.58
CA MET A 1 -3.13 12.57 6.60
C MET A 1 -1.83 12.39 5.85
N VAL A 2 -0.78 13.13 6.19
CA VAL A 2 0.49 13.09 5.47
C VAL A 2 1.57 12.69 6.47
N GLU A 3 2.14 11.51 6.29
CA GLU A 3 3.05 10.90 7.28
C GLU A 3 4.32 10.33 6.61
N ALA A 4 5.41 10.32 7.38
CA ALA A 4 6.69 9.76 6.95
C ALA A 4 6.76 8.25 7.25
N MET A 5 7.50 7.48 6.44
CA MET A 5 7.77 6.05 6.65
C MET A 5 9.26 5.83 6.90
N PRO A 6 9.76 5.98 8.14
CA PRO A 6 11.20 6.04 8.42
C PRO A 6 11.97 4.79 8.01
N ALA A 7 11.41 3.58 8.16
CA ALA A 7 12.07 2.34 7.72
C ALA A 7 12.19 2.22 6.19
N TRP A 8 11.28 2.86 5.45
CA TRP A 8 11.20 2.77 3.99
C TRP A 8 11.91 3.94 3.29
N ALA A 9 11.98 5.11 3.94
CA ALA A 9 12.55 6.33 3.38
C ALA A 9 14.00 6.19 2.86
N PRO A 10 14.92 5.46 3.53
CA PRO A 10 16.27 5.24 3.00
C PRO A 10 16.32 4.52 1.65
N HIS A 11 15.32 3.68 1.36
CA HIS A 11 15.24 2.88 0.13
C HIS A 11 14.50 3.58 -1.00
N PHE A 12 13.66 4.56 -0.66
CA PHE A 12 12.90 5.38 -1.59
C PHE A 12 13.12 6.87 -1.30
N PRO A 13 14.36 7.36 -1.28
CA PRO A 13 14.70 8.73 -0.86
C PRO A 13 14.11 9.82 -1.74
N GLN A 14 13.63 9.46 -2.94
CA GLN A 14 12.93 10.35 -3.84
C GLN A 14 11.50 10.68 -3.39
N PHE A 15 10.93 9.99 -2.40
CA PHE A 15 9.60 10.28 -1.87
C PHE A 15 9.71 10.58 -0.36
N ASP A 16 9.02 11.63 0.08
CA ASP A 16 9.12 12.13 1.46
C ASP A 16 7.83 11.96 2.26
N LEU A 17 6.69 11.74 1.58
CA LEU A 17 5.37 11.76 2.21
C LEU A 17 4.49 10.61 1.69
N VAL A 18 3.67 10.04 2.60
CA VAL A 18 2.54 9.16 2.26
C VAL A 18 1.27 10.00 2.25
N PHE A 19 0.46 9.90 1.21
CA PHE A 19 -0.81 10.64 1.11
C PHE A 19 -2.06 9.75 1.04
N GLY A 20 -1.88 8.42 0.94
CA GLY A 20 -2.99 7.48 0.93
C GLY A 20 -2.52 6.02 0.93
N TYR A 21 -3.48 5.11 1.02
CA TYR A 21 -3.23 3.67 1.00
C TYR A 21 -4.47 2.91 0.53
N SER A 22 -4.26 1.67 0.07
CA SER A 22 -5.33 0.71 -0.24
C SER A 22 -5.69 -0.14 0.98
N ASP A 23 -6.87 -0.78 0.96
CA ASP A 23 -7.30 -1.78 1.96
C ASP A 23 -6.31 -2.96 2.13
N LEU A 24 -5.40 -3.20 1.17
CA LEU A 24 -4.37 -4.24 1.21
C LEU A 24 -2.96 -3.72 1.59
N GLY A 25 -2.85 -2.48 2.05
CA GLY A 25 -1.58 -1.91 2.52
C GLY A 25 -0.62 -1.39 1.47
N HIS A 26 -0.98 -1.35 0.17
CA HIS A 26 -0.24 -0.54 -0.80
C HIS A 26 -0.32 0.94 -0.42
N THR A 27 0.82 1.62 -0.28
CA THR A 27 0.86 3.04 0.09
C THR A 27 1.16 3.92 -1.11
N PHE A 28 0.56 5.10 -1.13
CA PHE A 28 0.75 6.10 -2.17
C PHE A 28 1.72 7.15 -1.67
N LEU A 29 2.86 7.25 -2.36
CA LEU A 29 3.99 8.09 -1.99
C LEU A 29 4.04 9.30 -2.90
N VAL A 30 4.47 10.43 -2.35
CA VAL A 30 4.74 11.65 -3.11
C VAL A 30 6.06 12.26 -2.71
N ASN A 31 6.72 12.91 -3.67
CA ASN A 31 7.75 13.91 -3.43
C ASN A 31 7.08 15.27 -3.30
N SER A 32 7.09 15.85 -2.10
CA SER A 32 6.42 17.12 -1.82
C SER A 32 6.96 18.32 -2.62
N GLN A 33 8.17 18.22 -3.15
CA GLN A 33 8.83 19.29 -3.90
C GLN A 33 8.59 19.17 -5.41
N SER A 34 8.70 17.95 -5.97
CA SER A 34 8.56 17.70 -7.41
C SER A 34 7.15 17.29 -7.82
N GLY A 35 6.32 16.86 -6.88
CA GLY A 35 5.00 16.27 -7.15
C GLY A 35 5.05 14.85 -7.72
N GLU A 36 6.24 14.22 -7.78
CA GLU A 36 6.39 12.84 -8.25
C GLU A 36 5.68 11.86 -7.32
N CYS A 37 4.80 11.03 -7.88
CA CYS A 37 4.03 10.04 -7.14
C CYS A 37 4.47 8.61 -7.45
N ALA A 38 4.32 7.73 -6.47
CA ALA A 38 4.55 6.29 -6.62
C ALA A 38 3.57 5.46 -5.79
N VAL A 39 3.52 4.17 -6.08
CA VAL A 39 2.82 3.17 -5.26
C VAL A 39 3.84 2.21 -4.71
N LEU A 40 3.92 2.12 -3.38
CA LEU A 40 4.68 1.09 -2.69
C LEU A 40 3.93 -0.24 -2.72
N HIS A 41 4.65 -1.30 -3.03
CA HIS A 41 4.21 -2.69 -2.91
C HIS A 41 5.00 -3.35 -1.77
N PRO A 42 4.50 -3.34 -0.53
CA PRO A 42 5.28 -3.74 0.64
C PRO A 42 5.84 -5.16 0.52
N TYR A 43 5.03 -6.12 0.07
CA TYR A 43 5.46 -7.52 -0.10
C TYR A 43 6.53 -7.75 -1.17
N ARG A 44 6.83 -6.75 -2.00
CA ARG A 44 7.87 -6.82 -3.03
C ARG A 44 9.10 -5.95 -2.70
N ALA A 45 9.06 -5.23 -1.57
CA ALA A 45 10.04 -4.18 -1.24
C ALA A 45 10.33 -3.24 -2.43
N ALA A 46 9.28 -2.88 -3.19
CA ALA A 46 9.43 -2.14 -4.43
C ALA A 46 8.36 -1.06 -4.56
N ALA A 47 8.72 0.07 -5.17
CA ALA A 47 7.78 1.13 -5.54
C ALA A 47 7.73 1.29 -7.06
N LYS A 48 6.52 1.49 -7.60
CA LYS A 48 6.32 1.85 -9.01
C LYS A 48 6.03 3.34 -9.10
N GLY A 49 6.89 4.07 -9.81
CA GLY A 49 6.69 5.50 -10.08
C GLY A 49 5.64 5.74 -11.17
N TYR A 50 4.88 6.82 -11.02
CA TYR A 50 3.84 7.26 -11.96
C TYR A 50 4.10 8.68 -12.53
N GLY A 51 5.24 9.28 -12.19
CA GLY A 51 5.61 10.63 -12.61
C GLY A 51 4.98 11.72 -11.72
N ALA A 52 5.10 12.97 -12.15
CA ALA A 52 4.61 14.12 -11.39
C ALA A 52 3.12 14.40 -11.65
N PHE A 53 2.41 14.75 -10.58
CA PHE A 53 1.01 15.18 -10.59
C PHE A 53 0.89 16.54 -9.91
N ALA A 54 -0.10 17.34 -10.30
CA ALA A 54 -0.34 18.64 -9.70
C ALA A 54 -0.82 18.50 -8.24
N ASP A 55 -1.60 17.47 -7.95
CA ASP A 55 -2.09 17.14 -6.62
C ASP A 55 -2.47 15.64 -6.47
N PRO A 56 -2.71 15.16 -5.23
CA PRO A 56 -3.17 13.80 -4.99
C PRO A 56 -4.49 13.40 -5.66
N ALA A 57 -5.39 14.35 -5.95
CA ALA A 57 -6.66 14.06 -6.60
C ALA A 57 -6.45 13.73 -8.08
N GLU A 58 -5.54 14.45 -8.76
CA GLU A 58 -5.13 14.13 -10.13
C GLU A 58 -4.50 12.73 -10.21
N PHE A 59 -3.66 12.37 -9.24
CA PHE A 59 -3.12 11.01 -9.13
C PHE A 59 -4.25 9.99 -9.00
N ALA A 60 -5.21 10.21 -8.09
CA ALA A 60 -6.32 9.29 -7.90
C ALA A 60 -7.16 9.15 -9.18
N ASP A 61 -7.46 10.24 -9.86
CA ASP A 61 -8.27 10.23 -11.08
C ASP A 61 -7.58 9.55 -12.26
N ARG A 62 -6.25 9.65 -12.38
CA ARG A 62 -5.50 9.05 -13.49
C ARG A 62 -5.09 7.61 -13.19
N VAL A 63 -4.48 7.39 -12.04
CA VAL A 63 -3.85 6.10 -11.71
C VAL A 63 -4.88 5.06 -11.28
N LEU A 64 -5.91 5.42 -10.50
CA LEU A 64 -6.96 4.46 -10.14
C LEU A 64 -7.79 4.00 -11.35
N ARG A 65 -7.78 4.78 -12.44
CA ARG A 65 -8.46 4.45 -13.70
C ARG A 65 -7.56 3.75 -14.72
N GLU A 66 -6.26 3.58 -14.43
CA GLU A 66 -5.39 2.80 -15.30
C GLU A 66 -5.85 1.34 -15.37
N GLN A 67 -5.83 0.79 -16.59
CA GLN A 67 -6.21 -0.59 -16.81
C GLN A 67 -5.31 -1.53 -15.98
N GLY A 68 -5.93 -2.39 -15.18
CA GLY A 68 -5.22 -3.32 -14.30
C GLY A 68 -4.82 -2.74 -12.94
N PHE A 69 -4.87 -1.43 -12.71
CA PHE A 69 -4.56 -0.89 -11.38
C PHE A 69 -5.54 -1.42 -10.33
N ALA A 70 -6.83 -1.35 -10.64
CA ALA A 70 -7.88 -1.93 -9.81
C ALA A 70 -7.69 -3.45 -9.64
N ASP A 71 -7.25 -4.16 -10.67
CA ASP A 71 -7.12 -5.62 -10.64
C ASP A 71 -5.90 -6.11 -9.85
N TYR A 72 -4.82 -5.31 -9.77
CA TYR A 72 -3.57 -5.70 -9.13
C TYR A 72 -3.32 -5.02 -7.78
N VAL A 73 -3.76 -3.77 -7.60
CA VAL A 73 -3.50 -2.98 -6.40
C VAL A 73 -4.72 -2.93 -5.48
N LEU A 74 -5.88 -2.56 -6.03
CA LEU A 74 -7.11 -2.45 -5.23
C LEU A 74 -7.76 -3.82 -4.97
N ARG A 75 -7.67 -4.72 -5.95
CA ARG A 75 -8.26 -6.06 -5.98
C ARG A 75 -9.68 -6.07 -5.42
N THR A 76 -10.58 -5.22 -5.95
CA THR A 76 -11.87 -4.90 -5.32
C THR A 76 -12.72 -6.12 -4.99
N GLU A 77 -12.80 -7.12 -5.89
CA GLU A 77 -13.52 -8.38 -5.62
C GLU A 77 -12.87 -9.21 -4.50
N HIS A 78 -11.54 -9.20 -4.44
CA HIS A 78 -10.77 -9.90 -3.41
C HIS A 78 -10.97 -9.25 -2.03
N VAL A 79 -10.88 -7.93 -1.97
CA VAL A 79 -11.14 -7.13 -0.77
C VAL A 79 -12.58 -7.32 -0.30
N ALA A 80 -13.56 -7.39 -1.21
CA ALA A 80 -14.95 -7.66 -0.85
C ALA A 80 -15.10 -9.01 -0.13
N ARG A 81 -14.45 -10.07 -0.63
CA ARG A 81 -14.46 -11.40 0.01
C ARG A 81 -13.77 -11.40 1.38
N ILE A 82 -12.64 -10.71 1.52
CA ILE A 82 -11.98 -10.57 2.83
C ILE A 82 -12.90 -9.83 3.81
N ARG A 83 -13.52 -8.74 3.36
CA ARG A 83 -14.45 -7.93 4.17
C ARG A 83 -15.68 -8.70 4.62
N GLU A 84 -16.18 -9.65 3.82
CA GLU A 84 -17.26 -10.56 4.23
C GLU A 84 -16.85 -11.46 5.41
N LEU A 85 -15.56 -11.83 5.50
CA LEU A 85 -15.03 -12.69 6.56
C LEU A 85 -14.64 -11.92 7.83
N LEU A 86 -13.97 -10.78 7.67
CA LEU A 86 -13.35 -10.03 8.78
C LEU A 86 -14.15 -8.79 9.20
N GLY A 87 -15.12 -8.34 8.40
CA GLY A 87 -15.82 -7.09 8.59
C GLY A 87 -15.07 -5.88 8.03
N PRO A 88 -15.64 -4.66 8.14
CA PRO A 88 -15.05 -3.44 7.61
C PRO A 88 -13.82 -3.00 8.41
N LEU A 89 -12.87 -2.36 7.73
CA LEU A 89 -11.69 -1.74 8.35
C LEU A 89 -12.07 -0.50 9.16
N ALA A 90 -11.47 -0.33 10.34
CA ALA A 90 -11.46 0.95 11.04
C ALA A 90 -10.46 1.92 10.36
N PRO A 91 -10.47 3.22 10.71
CA PRO A 91 -9.43 4.14 10.23
C PRO A 91 -8.03 3.60 10.51
N GLU A 92 -7.13 3.72 9.52
CA GLU A 92 -5.73 3.28 9.60
C GLU A 92 -5.50 1.76 9.64
N GLN A 93 -6.56 0.98 9.44
CA GLN A 93 -6.44 -0.46 9.32
C GLN A 93 -6.33 -0.92 7.86
N VAL A 94 -5.69 -2.07 7.68
CA VAL A 94 -5.57 -2.79 6.41
C VAL A 94 -5.76 -4.29 6.64
N TYR A 95 -6.14 -4.99 5.58
CA TYR A 95 -6.11 -6.45 5.54
C TYR A 95 -4.72 -6.94 5.17
N ILE A 96 -4.18 -7.84 6.00
CA ILE A 96 -2.81 -8.31 5.94
C ILE A 96 -2.82 -9.82 5.69
N ALA A 97 -2.20 -10.26 4.60
CA ALA A 97 -2.02 -11.69 4.31
C ALA A 97 -1.12 -12.32 5.39
N THR A 98 -1.61 -13.37 6.03
CA THR A 98 -0.97 -14.04 7.17
C THR A 98 -0.88 -15.56 6.93
N PRO A 99 0.33 -16.13 6.80
CA PRO A 99 1.62 -15.45 6.85
C PRO A 99 1.86 -14.55 5.62
N TYR A 100 2.89 -13.71 5.67
CA TYR A 100 3.22 -12.84 4.54
C TYR A 100 3.55 -13.65 3.27
N PRO A 101 3.19 -13.18 2.06
CA PRO A 101 3.43 -13.92 0.83
C PRO A 101 4.91 -14.23 0.57
N PHE A 102 5.81 -13.29 0.91
CA PHE A 102 7.26 -13.49 0.79
C PHE A 102 7.83 -14.49 1.81
N LEU A 103 7.04 -14.93 2.79
CA LEU A 103 7.35 -16.02 3.73
C LEU A 103 6.66 -17.35 3.35
N GLY A 104 6.10 -17.44 2.14
CA GLY A 104 5.36 -18.62 1.67
C GLY A 104 3.88 -18.64 2.05
N GLY A 105 3.35 -17.53 2.56
CA GLY A 105 1.92 -17.35 2.77
C GLY A 105 1.12 -17.25 1.47
N SER A 106 -0.18 -17.47 1.60
CA SER A 106 -1.10 -17.30 0.49
C SER A 106 -1.75 -15.92 0.53
N GLU A 107 -2.28 -15.48 -0.60
CA GLU A 107 -3.16 -14.33 -0.68
C GLU A 107 -4.61 -14.79 -0.90
N ALA A 108 -5.02 -15.94 -0.34
CA ALA A 108 -6.41 -16.38 -0.35
C ALA A 108 -7.23 -15.58 0.69
N PRO A 109 -8.50 -15.22 0.43
CA PRO A 109 -9.27 -14.35 1.32
C PRO A 109 -9.31 -14.80 2.79
N GLU A 110 -9.37 -16.11 3.03
CA GLU A 110 -9.42 -16.73 4.35
C GLU A 110 -8.10 -16.71 5.13
N THR A 111 -6.99 -16.33 4.49
CA THR A 111 -5.67 -16.21 5.15
C THR A 111 -5.32 -14.79 5.55
N TYR A 112 -6.27 -13.85 5.46
CA TYR A 112 -6.05 -12.47 5.90
C TYR A 112 -6.41 -12.30 7.37
N ASP A 113 -5.75 -11.33 8.00
CA ASP A 113 -6.13 -10.76 9.29
C ASP A 113 -6.19 -9.22 9.15
N THR A 114 -6.75 -8.54 10.14
CA THR A 114 -6.80 -7.07 10.19
C THR A 114 -5.66 -6.54 11.06
N GLY A 115 -5.02 -5.46 10.65
CA GLY A 115 -4.01 -4.78 11.46
C GLY A 115 -3.79 -3.32 11.09
N GLU A 116 -3.04 -2.62 11.93
CA GLU A 116 -2.72 -1.20 11.75
C GLU A 116 -1.68 -1.01 10.64
N LEU A 117 -1.93 -0.07 9.73
CA LEU A 117 -1.10 0.21 8.55
C LEU A 117 0.37 0.47 8.90
N TRP A 118 0.63 1.35 9.86
CA TRP A 118 2.00 1.75 10.20
C TRP A 118 2.78 0.60 10.83
N THR A 119 2.14 -0.15 11.73
CA THR A 119 2.71 -1.38 12.30
C THR A 119 3.00 -2.41 11.22
N PHE A 120 2.07 -2.61 10.28
CA PHE A 120 2.25 -3.50 9.14
C PHE A 120 3.49 -3.12 8.31
N LEU A 121 3.62 -1.84 7.95
CA LEU A 121 4.75 -1.36 7.16
C LEU A 121 6.09 -1.55 7.88
N GLU A 122 6.14 -1.29 9.19
CA GLU A 122 7.34 -1.50 10.01
C GLU A 122 7.70 -2.99 10.11
N LEU A 123 6.72 -3.87 10.31
CA LEU A 123 6.94 -5.32 10.38
C LEU A 123 7.41 -5.88 9.04
N VAL A 124 6.84 -5.43 7.93
CA VAL A 124 7.26 -5.86 6.59
C VAL A 124 8.68 -5.38 6.27
N ALA A 125 9.03 -4.14 6.62
CA ALA A 125 10.39 -3.63 6.45
C ALA A 125 11.41 -4.48 7.24
N GLN A 126 11.13 -4.75 8.51
CA GLN A 126 11.98 -5.60 9.35
C GLN A 126 12.12 -7.02 8.79
N ALA A 127 11.01 -7.64 8.36
CA ALA A 127 11.01 -8.99 7.83
C ALA A 127 11.76 -9.12 6.48
N GLN A 128 11.82 -8.04 5.70
CA GLN A 128 12.58 -7.96 4.45
C GLN A 128 13.97 -7.35 4.61
N GLN A 129 14.39 -7.03 5.84
CA GLN A 129 15.71 -6.47 6.16
C GLN A 129 16.01 -5.14 5.46
N LEU A 130 14.99 -4.29 5.37
CA LEU A 130 15.12 -2.89 4.93
C LEU A 130 15.65 -2.02 6.06
#